data_AF-A0A7R9Q1A8-F1
#
_entry.id   AF-A0A7R9Q1A8-F1
#
_cell.length_a   1.000
_cell.length_b   1.000
_cell.length_c   1.000
_cell.angle_alpha   90.00
_cell.angle_beta   90.00
_cell.angle_gamma   90.00
#
_symmetry.space_group_name_H-M   'P 1'
#
loop_
_entity.id
_entity.type
_entity.pdbx_description
1 polymer ?
#
loop_
_entity_poly.entity_id
_entity_poly.type
_entity_poly.pdbx_seq_one_letter_code
_entity_poly.pdbx_strand_id
1 'polypeptide(L)'
;MNLLNSLSGTGDDYYGLTSNYSYIIVTNSDISAQMKTSPHLNRSQKLRKNVFLVSPLMEKSSEYQNYFETMANTADTKGDQPLIHEYKRANQTHVPDMSVSLMAKAVWALSLAYQNLFQKQCAGNKVNCNLSTNANLTDLMINSLKNLNAVISESGLKDLNGVRLRFDSEGKLMTWKYHIMIIASNWQTISLGFYSLDNGLNIDTKFMQTILANRINRFRTRPKSMIKAIHKNQLSSLPSNNMHTIYKQPLYGNVGNSSMSASSLMRSTVKHQLTDSSAPIERRMVSHDFPSLNTSSARPSNLESNYVTRKRYNSLTIWLGTVWSLTILSSSILGILITLYVQTFLLMKSCEGALRKANQALVICHLVAVAVTFLGSSL
;
A
#
# COMPACT_ATOMS: atom_id res chain seq x y z
N MET A 1 -8.65 0.67 -4.98
CA MET A 1 -10.04 0.74 -5.50
C MET A 1 -11.02 1.46 -4.56
N ASN A 2 -10.91 1.36 -3.23
CA ASN A 2 -11.91 1.94 -2.31
C ASN A 2 -12.11 3.46 -2.42
N LEU A 3 -11.04 4.23 -2.68
CA LEU A 3 -11.15 5.68 -2.86
C LEU A 3 -11.96 6.06 -4.11
N LEU A 4 -11.71 5.41 -5.25
CA LEU A 4 -12.45 5.68 -6.50
C LEU A 4 -13.92 5.30 -6.36
N ASN A 5 -14.22 4.19 -5.70
CA ASN A 5 -15.61 3.79 -5.41
C ASN A 5 -16.30 4.73 -4.41
N SER A 6 -15.56 5.33 -3.47
CA SER A 6 -16.13 6.34 -2.55
C SER A 6 -16.37 7.70 -3.23
N LEU A 7 -15.65 8.00 -4.31
CA LEU A 7 -15.80 9.23 -5.09
C LEU A 7 -16.81 9.09 -6.23
N SER A 8 -16.98 7.89 -6.78
CA SER A 8 -18.10 7.56 -7.67
C SER A 8 -19.33 7.26 -6.82
N GLY A 9 -20.02 8.30 -6.37
CA GLY A 9 -21.31 8.13 -5.69
C GLY A 9 -22.19 7.18 -6.51
N THR A 10 -22.63 6.09 -5.88
CA THR A 10 -23.55 5.11 -6.44
C THR A 10 -24.93 5.76 -6.55
N GLY A 11 -25.09 6.60 -7.58
CA GLY A 11 -26.38 7.01 -8.10
C GLY A 11 -26.59 6.25 -9.41
N ASP A 12 -26.99 4.99 -9.29
CA ASP A 12 -27.59 4.25 -10.42
C ASP A 12 -28.96 4.89 -10.65
N ASP A 13 -29.00 5.91 -11.50
CA ASP A 13 -30.17 6.37 -12.26
C ASP A 13 -29.81 7.70 -12.93
N TYR A 14 -29.11 7.69 -14.07
CA TYR A 14 -29.17 8.76 -15.10
C TYR A 14 -28.39 8.33 -16.34
N TYR A 15 -29.08 7.68 -17.29
CA TYR A 15 -28.64 7.59 -18.67
C TYR A 15 -28.79 8.98 -19.32
N GLY A 16 -27.69 9.74 -19.43
CA GLY A 16 -27.72 11.03 -20.14
C GLY A 16 -26.55 12.00 -19.94
N LEU A 17 -25.58 11.73 -19.08
CA LEU A 17 -24.50 12.68 -18.72
C LEU A 17 -23.10 12.05 -18.72
N THR A 18 -22.77 11.25 -19.72
CA THR A 18 -21.47 10.56 -19.79
C THR A 18 -20.29 11.41 -20.31
N SER A 19 -20.43 12.72 -20.51
CA SER A 19 -19.33 13.60 -20.96
C SER A 19 -18.63 14.41 -19.85
N ASN A 20 -19.00 14.21 -18.58
CA ASN A 20 -18.59 15.08 -17.45
C ASN A 20 -17.75 14.39 -16.37
N TYR A 21 -16.78 13.56 -16.73
CA TYR A 21 -15.84 13.05 -15.73
C TYR A 21 -14.83 14.15 -15.34
N SER A 22 -14.72 14.41 -14.03
CA SER A 22 -13.55 15.05 -13.41
C SER A 22 -12.40 14.04 -13.47
N TYR A 23 -11.23 14.46 -13.94
CA TYR A 23 -10.05 13.59 -13.98
C TYR A 23 -9.53 13.39 -12.56
N ILE A 24 -9.48 12.14 -12.11
CA ILE A 24 -8.80 11.74 -10.87
C ILE A 24 -7.44 11.20 -11.29
N ILE A 25 -6.40 11.95 -10.97
CA ILE A 25 -5.02 11.55 -11.22
C ILE A 25 -4.50 10.93 -9.93
N VAL A 26 -4.30 9.62 -9.94
CA VAL A 26 -3.67 8.87 -8.84
C VAL A 26 -2.20 8.69 -9.19
N THR A 27 -1.31 9.27 -8.40
CA THR A 27 0.13 9.25 -8.68
C THR A 27 0.84 8.39 -7.65
N ASN A 28 1.41 7.26 -8.06
CA ASN A 28 2.33 6.50 -7.20
C ASN A 28 3.78 7.01 -7.26
N SER A 29 4.19 7.66 -8.36
CA SER A 29 5.56 8.15 -8.51
C SER A 29 5.77 9.20 -9.61
N ASP A 30 4.99 9.26 -10.69
CA ASP A 30 5.51 9.88 -11.94
C ASP A 30 4.67 10.96 -12.62
N ILE A 31 3.76 11.64 -11.92
CA ILE A 31 3.27 12.93 -12.43
C ILE A 31 4.00 14.00 -11.65
N SER A 32 5.23 14.17 -12.14
CA SER A 32 6.42 14.75 -11.58
C SER A 32 6.24 16.19 -11.10
N ALA A 33 7.27 16.71 -10.46
CA ALA A 33 7.47 18.14 -10.25
C ALA A 33 7.06 18.99 -11.48
N GLN A 34 7.11 18.45 -12.71
CA GLN A 34 6.62 19.10 -13.93
C GLN A 34 5.11 19.41 -13.95
N MET A 35 4.21 18.67 -13.27
CA MET A 35 2.81 19.16 -13.16
C MET A 35 2.68 20.30 -12.15
N LYS A 36 3.55 20.35 -11.14
CA LYS A 36 3.62 21.49 -10.21
C LYS A 36 4.32 22.70 -10.83
N THR A 37 5.27 22.47 -11.75
CA THR A 37 6.16 23.52 -12.27
C THR A 37 5.99 23.83 -13.74
N SER A 38 5.24 23.05 -14.55
CA SER A 38 5.07 23.34 -15.98
C SER A 38 4.20 24.58 -16.15
N PRO A 39 4.82 25.75 -16.46
CA PRO A 39 4.08 26.97 -16.76
C PRO A 39 3.56 26.94 -18.20
N HIS A 40 3.86 25.86 -18.94
CA HIS A 40 3.73 25.72 -20.39
C HIS A 40 2.56 24.83 -20.84
N LEU A 41 1.71 24.36 -19.91
CA LEU A 41 0.34 23.98 -20.29
C LEU A 41 -0.36 25.25 -20.77
N ASN A 42 -0.26 25.47 -22.08
CA ASN A 42 -0.68 26.64 -22.83
C ASN A 42 -1.87 27.34 -22.17
N ARG A 43 -1.66 28.59 -21.75
CA ARG A 43 -2.61 29.52 -21.12
C ARG A 43 -3.98 29.60 -21.83
N SER A 44 -4.06 29.13 -23.08
CA SER A 44 -5.26 29.08 -23.92
C SER A 44 -6.22 27.92 -23.60
N GLN A 45 -5.77 26.83 -22.99
CA GLN A 45 -6.65 25.75 -22.55
C GLN A 45 -7.03 25.96 -21.08
N LYS A 46 -7.99 26.85 -20.82
CA LYS A 46 -8.67 26.90 -19.53
C LYS A 46 -9.18 25.49 -19.23
N LEU A 47 -8.62 24.86 -18.19
CA LEU A 47 -9.16 23.63 -17.63
C LEU A 47 -10.64 23.88 -17.31
N ARG A 48 -11.54 23.40 -18.17
CA ARG A 48 -12.99 23.55 -17.97
C ARG A 48 -13.49 22.73 -16.78
N LYS A 49 -12.65 21.84 -16.24
CA LYS A 49 -12.99 20.87 -15.21
C LYS A 49 -11.93 20.87 -14.11
N ASN A 50 -12.39 20.67 -12.88
CA ASN A 50 -11.52 20.46 -11.73
C ASN A 50 -10.75 19.15 -11.88
N VAL A 51 -9.45 19.20 -11.66
CA VAL A 51 -8.58 18.02 -11.62
C VAL A 51 -8.32 17.68 -10.16
N PHE A 52 -8.62 16.45 -9.77
CA PHE A 52 -8.30 15.95 -8.43
C PHE A 52 -6.99 15.17 -8.49
N LEU A 53 -6.09 15.49 -7.58
CA LEU A 53 -4.79 14.85 -7.44
C LEU A 53 -4.77 14.08 -6.13
N VAL A 54 -4.42 12.80 -6.20
CA VAL A 54 -4.23 11.95 -5.04
C VAL A 54 -2.77 11.51 -5.01
N SER A 55 -2.03 11.94 -4.01
CA SER A 55 -0.61 11.60 -3.84
C SER A 55 -0.33 11.10 -2.43
N PRO A 56 0.68 10.26 -2.21
CA PRO A 56 1.18 9.97 -0.87
C PRO A 56 1.44 11.27 -0.09
N LEU A 57 0.94 11.35 1.14
CA LEU A 57 1.28 12.42 2.06
C LEU A 57 2.64 12.08 2.67
N MET A 58 3.66 12.84 2.28
CA MET A 58 5.01 12.71 2.81
C MET A 58 5.17 13.71 3.96
N GLU A 59 5.54 13.20 5.13
CA GLU A 59 5.89 14.03 6.28
C GLU A 59 7.17 14.82 5.97
N LYS A 60 7.22 16.08 6.39
CA LYS A 60 8.43 16.87 6.20
C LYS A 60 9.45 16.38 7.21
N SER A 61 10.69 16.23 6.77
CA SER A 61 11.79 15.77 7.61
C SER A 61 12.86 16.86 7.70
N SER A 62 12.45 18.07 8.10
CA SER A 62 13.36 19.22 8.23
C SER A 62 14.54 18.94 9.15
N GLU A 63 14.32 18.15 10.20
CA GLU A 63 15.34 17.74 11.16
C GLU A 63 16.37 16.81 10.52
N TYR A 64 15.94 15.90 9.65
CA TYR A 64 16.86 15.08 8.87
C TYR A 64 17.66 15.94 7.89
N GLN A 65 17.00 16.89 7.21
CA GLN A 65 17.68 17.79 6.28
C GLN A 65 18.75 18.61 7.03
N ASN A 66 18.40 19.18 8.18
CA ASN A 66 19.35 19.92 9.02
C ASN A 66 20.51 19.02 9.49
N TYR A 67 20.22 17.79 9.91
CA TYR A 67 21.23 16.82 10.30
C TYR A 67 22.17 16.49 9.14
N PHE A 68 21.61 16.21 7.96
CA PHE A 68 22.37 15.87 6.76
C PHE A 68 23.22 17.05 6.28
N GLU A 69 22.67 18.27 6.28
CA GLU A 69 23.42 19.49 5.95
C GLU A 69 24.54 19.75 6.96
N THR A 70 24.30 19.52 8.24
CA THR A 70 25.34 19.63 9.28
C THR A 70 26.44 18.60 9.04
N MET A 71 26.08 17.32 8.86
CA MET A 71 27.02 16.24 8.57
C MET A 71 27.79 16.48 7.28
N ALA A 72 27.13 17.00 6.25
CA ALA A 72 27.79 17.43 5.04
C ALA A 72 28.79 18.53 5.39
N ASN A 73 28.40 19.64 5.99
CA ASN A 73 29.29 20.76 6.26
C ASN A 73 30.47 20.41 7.20
N THR A 74 30.26 19.56 8.20
CA THR A 74 31.29 19.15 9.17
C THR A 74 32.16 17.99 8.71
N ALA A 75 31.80 17.27 7.64
CA ALA A 75 32.65 16.22 7.09
C ALA A 75 33.95 16.85 6.55
N ASP A 76 35.00 16.77 7.37
CA ASP A 76 36.37 17.11 7.02
C ASP A 76 36.82 16.28 5.81
N THR A 77 37.79 16.80 5.06
CA THR A 77 38.39 16.12 3.89
C THR A 77 39.07 14.79 4.23
N LYS A 78 39.17 14.44 5.52
CA LYS A 78 39.79 13.21 6.02
C LYS A 78 38.76 12.18 6.50
N GLY A 79 38.03 11.59 5.55
CA GLY A 79 37.89 10.13 5.52
C GLY A 79 36.70 9.44 6.19
N ASP A 80 35.91 10.06 7.08
CA ASP A 80 34.93 9.25 7.83
C ASP A 80 33.70 8.81 7.02
N GLN A 81 33.34 9.51 5.92
CA GLN A 81 32.18 9.16 5.11
C GLN A 81 32.42 9.42 3.60
N PRO A 82 32.90 8.41 2.83
CA PRO A 82 33.28 8.60 1.42
C PRO A 82 32.10 9.04 0.53
N LEU A 83 30.87 8.64 0.87
CA LEU A 83 29.68 9.01 0.10
C LEU A 83 29.28 10.48 0.27
N ILE A 84 29.48 11.07 1.46
CA ILE A 84 29.23 12.51 1.67
C ILE A 84 30.23 13.34 0.87
N HIS A 85 31.48 12.87 0.78
CA HIS A 85 32.49 13.54 -0.02
C HIS A 85 32.14 13.54 -1.52
N GLU A 86 31.74 12.40 -2.07
CA GLU A 86 31.28 12.32 -3.47
C GLU A 86 30.02 13.16 -3.70
N TYR A 87 29.08 13.18 -2.75
CA TYR A 87 27.90 14.05 -2.81
C TYR A 87 28.28 15.54 -2.90
N LYS A 88 29.19 16.02 -2.05
CA LYS A 88 29.73 17.39 -2.11
C LYS A 88 30.39 17.67 -3.46
N ARG A 89 31.19 16.72 -3.95
CA ARG A 89 31.93 16.85 -5.22
C ARG A 89 31.00 17.01 -6.41
N ALA A 90 29.84 16.35 -6.39
CA ALA A 90 28.86 16.41 -7.47
C ALA A 90 28.18 17.78 -7.62
N ASN A 91 28.37 18.72 -6.68
CA ASN A 91 27.81 20.08 -6.67
C ASN A 91 26.30 20.12 -7.00
N GLN A 92 25.57 19.10 -6.55
CA GLN A 92 24.14 18.99 -6.79
C GLN A 92 23.37 19.89 -5.83
N THR A 93 22.40 20.64 -6.36
CA THR A 93 21.44 21.32 -5.51
C THR A 93 20.65 20.27 -4.73
N HIS A 94 20.67 20.36 -3.41
CA HIS A 94 19.99 19.40 -2.56
C HIS A 94 18.48 19.48 -2.81
N VAL A 95 17.94 18.47 -3.50
CA VAL A 95 16.49 18.27 -3.58
C VAL A 95 16.13 17.36 -2.42
N PRO A 96 15.41 17.85 -1.40
CA PRO A 96 15.06 17.03 -0.25
C PRO A 96 14.26 15.82 -0.73
N ASP A 97 14.82 14.64 -0.52
CA ASP A 97 14.17 13.41 -0.92
C ASP A 97 12.99 13.13 0.01
N MET A 98 11.79 13.12 -0.55
CA MET A 98 10.57 12.84 0.18
C MET A 98 10.52 11.36 0.68
N SER A 99 11.43 10.50 0.20
CA SER A 99 11.55 9.09 0.59
C SER A 99 12.06 8.87 2.03
N VAL A 100 12.72 9.85 2.64
CA VAL A 100 13.34 9.72 3.98
C VAL A 100 12.31 9.38 5.06
N SER A 101 11.13 9.99 5.00
CA SER A 101 10.04 9.72 5.95
C SER A 101 9.61 8.25 5.95
N LEU A 102 9.59 7.63 4.77
CA LEU A 102 9.23 6.22 4.60
C LEU A 102 10.33 5.30 5.14
N MET A 103 11.59 5.63 4.86
CA MET A 103 12.73 4.88 5.40
C MET A 103 12.74 4.94 6.93
N ALA A 104 12.54 6.12 7.52
CA ALA A 104 12.45 6.28 8.96
C ALA A 104 11.32 5.44 9.56
N LYS A 105 10.13 5.44 8.96
CA LYS A 105 9.01 4.57 9.39
C LYS A 105 9.36 3.09 9.31
N ALA A 106 10.08 2.65 8.27
CA ALA A 106 10.50 1.25 8.13
C ALA A 106 11.48 0.84 9.23
N VAL A 107 12.48 1.68 9.52
CA VAL A 107 13.44 1.46 10.62
C VAL A 107 12.73 1.42 11.97
N TRP A 108 11.80 2.34 12.22
CA TRP A 108 10.99 2.35 13.45
C TRP A 108 10.09 1.11 13.56
N ALA A 109 9.44 0.71 12.48
CA ALA A 109 8.59 -0.49 12.46
C ALA A 109 9.40 -1.74 12.82
N LEU A 110 10.59 -1.89 12.23
CA LEU A 110 11.48 -3.00 12.53
C LEU A 110 11.98 -2.98 13.98
N SER A 111 12.39 -1.80 14.46
CA SER A 111 12.89 -1.62 15.84
C SER A 111 11.81 -1.96 16.88
N LEU A 112 10.58 -1.49 16.67
CA LEU A 112 9.45 -1.77 17.55
C LEU A 112 9.02 -3.24 17.48
N ALA A 113 9.04 -3.85 16.29
CA ALA A 113 8.77 -5.28 16.14
C ALA A 113 9.83 -6.14 16.86
N TYR A 114 11.10 -5.76 16.78
CA TYR A 114 12.19 -6.40 17.51
C TYR A 114 12.02 -6.22 19.02
N GLN A 115 11.69 -5.01 19.49
CA GLN A 115 11.44 -4.74 20.90
C GLN A 115 10.27 -5.57 21.44
N ASN A 116 9.16 -5.66 20.70
CA ASN A 116 8.01 -6.49 21.08
C ASN A 116 8.38 -7.97 21.15
N LEU A 117 9.20 -8.44 20.21
CA LEU A 117 9.68 -9.81 20.17
C LEU A 117 10.62 -10.12 21.34
N PHE A 118 11.55 -9.21 21.62
CA PHE A 118 12.46 -9.28 22.76
C PHE A 118 11.67 -9.31 24.09
N GLN A 119 10.71 -8.40 24.26
CA GLN A 119 9.86 -8.39 25.46
C GLN A 119 9.08 -9.70 25.63
N LYS A 120 8.54 -10.26 24.54
CA LYS A 120 7.80 -11.53 24.58
C LYS A 120 8.68 -12.72 24.94
N GLN A 121 9.89 -12.82 24.39
CA GLN A 121 10.76 -13.98 24.62
C GLN A 121 11.59 -13.87 25.91
N CYS A 122 11.91 -12.65 26.33
CA CYS A 122 12.84 -12.39 27.42
C CYS A 122 12.15 -11.91 28.70
N ALA A 123 10.81 -11.92 28.77
CA ALA A 123 10.03 -11.49 29.93
C ALA A 123 10.46 -12.18 31.25
N GLY A 124 10.96 -13.42 31.19
CA GLY A 124 11.32 -14.22 32.35
C GLY A 124 12.80 -14.19 32.77
N ASN A 125 13.74 -13.88 31.87
CA ASN A 125 15.18 -13.93 32.17
C ASN A 125 15.95 -12.87 31.37
N LYS A 126 16.18 -11.70 31.99
CA LYS A 126 16.82 -10.53 31.36
C LYS A 126 18.29 -10.73 31.00
N VAL A 127 18.98 -11.67 31.64
CA VAL A 127 20.45 -11.71 31.62
C VAL A 127 21.01 -12.55 30.46
N ASN A 128 20.30 -13.58 29.99
CA ASN A 128 20.80 -14.52 28.97
C ASN A 128 19.75 -14.86 27.90
N CYS A 129 19.02 -13.86 27.42
CA CYS A 129 18.06 -14.09 26.34
C CYS A 129 18.78 -14.16 24.98
N ASN A 130 19.39 -15.30 24.68
CA ASN A 130 20.08 -15.51 23.42
C ASN A 130 19.06 -15.91 22.34
N LEU A 131 18.53 -14.91 21.63
CA LEU A 131 17.56 -15.09 20.53
C LEU A 131 18.16 -15.83 19.32
N SER A 132 19.48 -15.95 19.24
CA SER A 132 20.20 -16.47 18.07
C SER A 132 20.09 -17.98 17.84
N THR A 133 19.68 -18.76 18.85
CA THR A 133 19.64 -20.23 18.77
C THR A 133 18.35 -20.78 18.16
N ASN A 134 17.33 -19.95 17.97
CA ASN A 134 16.04 -20.40 17.46
C ASN A 134 16.00 -20.26 15.93
N ALA A 135 15.87 -21.40 15.23
CA ALA A 135 15.82 -21.50 13.77
C ALA A 135 14.69 -20.67 13.08
N ASN A 136 13.84 -19.99 13.84
CA ASN A 136 12.64 -19.30 13.34
C ASN A 136 12.60 -17.80 13.69
N LEU A 137 13.75 -17.15 13.95
CA LEU A 137 13.76 -15.70 14.27
C LEU A 137 13.07 -14.86 13.19
N THR A 138 13.27 -15.20 11.92
CA THR A 138 12.65 -14.51 10.77
C THR A 138 11.12 -14.61 10.82
N ASP A 139 10.57 -15.80 11.03
CA ASP A 139 9.12 -16.01 11.10
C ASP A 139 8.50 -15.28 12.29
N LEU A 140 9.19 -15.32 13.44
CA LEU A 140 8.77 -14.59 14.62
C LEU A 140 8.82 -13.08 14.39
N MET A 141 9.82 -12.57 13.67
CA MET A 141 9.93 -11.15 13.31
C MET A 141 8.83 -10.73 12.34
N ILE A 142 8.57 -11.51 11.29
CA ILE A 142 7.49 -11.27 10.33
C ILE A 142 6.15 -11.28 11.07
N ASN A 143 5.92 -12.23 11.98
CA ASN A 143 4.71 -12.28 12.79
C ASN A 143 4.61 -11.08 13.74
N SER A 144 5.73 -10.62 14.31
CA SER A 144 5.77 -9.41 15.14
C SER A 144 5.42 -8.15 14.34
N LEU A 145 5.96 -8.03 13.11
CA LEU A 145 5.66 -6.94 12.18
C LEU A 145 4.20 -6.93 11.75
N LYS A 146 3.63 -8.09 11.37
CA LYS A 146 2.21 -8.21 10.98
C LYS A 146 1.26 -7.79 12.10
N ASN A 147 1.63 -8.06 13.35
CA ASN A 147 0.85 -7.70 14.53
C ASN A 147 1.26 -6.35 15.13
N LEU A 148 2.13 -5.58 14.47
CA LEU A 148 2.60 -4.30 14.99
C LEU A 148 1.44 -3.30 15.02
N ASN A 149 1.22 -2.72 16.19
CA ASN A 149 0.24 -1.67 16.43
C ASN A 149 0.82 -0.70 17.47
N ALA A 150 1.76 0.11 17.02
CA ALA A 150 2.53 1.00 17.88
C ALA A 150 2.45 2.44 17.38
N VAL A 151 2.63 3.41 18.26
CA VAL A 151 2.73 4.82 17.90
C VAL A 151 4.19 5.23 18.05
N ILE A 152 4.75 5.88 17.04
CA ILE A 152 6.11 6.41 17.12
C ILE A 152 6.10 7.57 18.13
N SER A 153 6.93 7.44 19.17
CA SER A 153 7.17 8.46 20.17
C SER A 153 8.66 8.79 20.21
N GLU A 154 8.99 10.05 20.52
CA GLU A 154 10.37 10.48 20.78
C GLU A 154 11.35 10.20 19.63
N SER A 155 10.89 10.24 18.38
CA SER A 155 11.72 9.87 17.22
C SER A 155 12.85 10.85 16.88
N GLY A 156 12.88 12.02 17.53
CA GLY A 156 13.69 13.16 17.11
C GLY A 156 13.17 13.88 15.86
N LEU A 157 12.14 13.33 15.19
CA LEU A 157 11.50 13.90 14.00
C LEU A 157 10.08 14.34 14.36
N LYS A 158 9.81 15.64 14.44
CA LYS A 158 8.51 16.16 14.94
C LYS A 158 7.32 15.62 14.16
N ASP A 159 7.44 15.55 12.83
CA ASP A 159 6.35 15.12 11.96
C ASP A 159 6.08 13.60 12.02
N LEU A 160 7.03 12.79 12.52
CA LEU A 160 6.81 11.36 12.73
C LEU A 160 6.22 11.04 14.10
N ASN A 161 6.33 11.95 15.07
CA ASN A 161 5.78 11.74 16.41
C ASN A 161 4.24 11.67 16.34
N GLY A 162 3.67 10.64 16.95
CA GLY A 162 2.24 10.37 16.88
C GLY A 162 1.79 9.58 15.65
N VAL A 163 2.71 9.23 14.73
CA VAL A 163 2.39 8.32 13.62
C VAL A 163 2.19 6.92 14.16
N ARG A 164 0.99 6.39 13.97
CA ARG A 164 0.69 4.98 14.25
C ARG A 164 1.26 4.11 13.14
N LEU A 165 1.94 3.02 13.49
CA LEU A 165 2.40 1.98 12.59
C LEU A 165 1.49 0.77 12.76
N ARG A 166 0.73 0.46 11.71
CA ARG A 166 -0.15 -0.71 11.65
C ARG A 166 -0.13 -1.32 10.26
N PHE A 167 0.08 -2.62 10.19
CA PHE A 167 0.07 -3.37 8.93
C PHE A 167 -1.23 -4.15 8.77
N ASP A 168 -1.67 -4.35 7.53
CA ASP A 168 -2.76 -5.27 7.21
C ASP A 168 -2.25 -6.72 7.10
N SER A 169 -3.16 -7.65 6.81
CA SER A 169 -2.83 -9.07 6.60
C SER A 169 -1.89 -9.32 5.42
N GLU A 170 -1.81 -8.39 4.47
CA GLU A 170 -0.93 -8.45 3.30
C GLU A 170 0.45 -7.81 3.59
N GLY A 171 0.67 -7.28 4.79
CA GLY A 171 1.91 -6.60 5.17
C GLY A 171 2.01 -5.16 4.64
N LYS A 172 0.90 -4.54 4.25
CA LYS A 172 0.87 -3.13 3.81
C LYS A 172 0.59 -2.20 4.98
N LEU A 173 1.27 -1.06 5.00
CA LEU A 173 1.06 -0.04 6.04
C LEU A 173 -0.33 0.60 5.89
N MET A 174 -1.25 0.29 6.80
CA MET A 174 -2.61 0.80 6.80
C MET A 174 -2.69 2.30 7.08
N THR A 175 -1.75 2.80 7.87
CA THR A 175 -1.70 4.18 8.35
C THR A 175 -1.06 5.12 7.32
N TRP A 176 -0.80 4.62 6.11
CA TRP A 176 -0.37 5.44 4.99
C TRP A 176 -1.46 6.46 4.64
N LYS A 177 -1.09 7.74 4.64
CA LYS A 177 -1.97 8.85 4.29
C LYS A 177 -1.75 9.24 2.83
N TYR A 178 -2.84 9.47 2.12
CA TYR A 178 -2.88 9.98 0.76
C TYR A 178 -3.53 11.36 0.79
N HIS A 179 -2.77 12.38 0.43
CA HIS A 179 -3.27 13.73 0.33
C HIS A 179 -4.20 13.85 -0.89
N ILE A 180 -5.35 14.47 -0.68
CA ILE A 180 -6.33 14.74 -1.73
C ILE A 180 -6.28 16.23 -2.00
N MET A 181 -5.92 16.58 -3.24
CA MET A 181 -5.79 17.96 -3.69
C MET A 181 -6.69 18.22 -4.88
N ILE A 182 -7.08 19.46 -5.04
CA ILE A 182 -7.73 19.97 -6.26
C ILE A 182 -6.80 20.97 -6.92
N ILE A 183 -6.65 20.88 -8.24
CA ILE A 183 -5.99 21.92 -9.05
C ILE A 183 -7.09 22.89 -9.47
N ALA A 184 -7.07 24.08 -8.89
CA ALA A 184 -8.00 25.15 -9.24
C ALA A 184 -7.70 25.74 -10.62
N SER A 185 -8.65 26.51 -11.17
CA SER A 185 -8.51 27.12 -12.50
C SER A 185 -7.35 28.12 -12.63
N ASN A 186 -6.84 28.61 -11.50
CA ASN A 186 -5.64 29.44 -11.42
C ASN A 186 -4.34 28.62 -11.27
N TRP A 187 -4.40 27.29 -11.47
CA TRP A 187 -3.30 26.35 -11.27
C TRP A 187 -2.79 26.23 -9.83
N GLN A 188 -3.50 26.80 -8.87
CA GLN A 188 -3.18 26.62 -7.46
C GLN A 188 -3.68 25.24 -7.00
N THR A 189 -2.80 24.49 -6.33
CA THR A 189 -3.18 23.27 -5.64
C THR A 189 -3.78 23.63 -4.29
N ILE A 190 -4.99 23.14 -4.03
CA ILE A 190 -5.68 23.33 -2.76
C ILE A 190 -5.82 21.95 -2.11
N SER A 191 -5.37 21.83 -0.86
CA SER A 191 -5.60 20.63 -0.07
C SER A 191 -7.08 20.51 0.29
N LEU A 192 -7.67 19.34 0.01
CA LEU A 192 -9.01 19.00 0.46
C LEU A 192 -8.98 18.20 1.76
N GLY A 193 -7.88 17.49 2.03
CA GLY A 193 -7.75 16.60 3.17
C GLY A 193 -6.88 15.40 2.83
N PHE A 194 -7.13 14.27 3.50
CA PHE A 194 -6.39 13.04 3.27
C PHE A 194 -7.29 11.81 3.36
N TYR A 195 -6.85 10.73 2.73
CA TYR A 195 -7.41 9.40 2.89
C TYR A 195 -6.36 8.48 3.50
N SER A 196 -6.78 7.63 4.43
CA SER A 196 -5.95 6.56 4.99
C SER A 196 -6.81 5.32 5.15
N LEU A 197 -6.23 4.13 5.08
CA LEU A 197 -7.02 2.89 5.13
C LEU A 197 -7.70 2.69 6.50
N ASP A 198 -7.08 3.20 7.56
CA ASP A 198 -7.58 3.12 8.94
C ASP A 198 -8.63 4.18 9.29
N ASN A 199 -8.42 5.43 8.89
CA ASN A 199 -9.34 6.54 9.23
C ASN A 199 -10.35 6.86 8.12
N GLY A 200 -10.24 6.20 6.96
CA GLY A 200 -11.04 6.50 5.79
C GLY A 200 -10.72 7.87 5.20
N LEU A 201 -11.73 8.50 4.59
CA LEU A 201 -11.64 9.80 3.95
C LEU A 201 -11.88 10.92 4.98
N ASN A 202 -10.85 11.73 5.22
CA ASN A 202 -10.91 12.91 6.09
C ASN A 202 -10.77 14.17 5.24
N ILE A 203 -11.88 14.87 5.01
CA ILE A 203 -11.94 16.12 4.24
C ILE A 203 -12.11 17.28 5.21
N ASP A 204 -11.38 18.38 4.98
CA ASP A 204 -11.57 19.62 5.73
C ASP A 204 -13.00 20.16 5.51
N THR A 205 -13.82 20.01 6.54
CA THR A 205 -15.22 20.42 6.52
C THR A 205 -15.37 21.93 6.33
N LYS A 206 -14.42 22.73 6.82
CA LYS A 206 -14.45 24.20 6.67
C LYS A 206 -14.26 24.58 5.20
N PHE A 207 -13.36 23.88 4.52
CA PHE A 207 -13.14 24.07 3.09
C PHE A 207 -14.38 23.70 2.28
N MET A 208 -15.00 22.53 2.58
CA MET A 208 -16.24 22.10 1.91
C MET A 208 -17.39 23.08 2.15
N GLN A 209 -17.54 23.59 3.37
CA GLN A 209 -18.54 24.61 3.69
C GLN A 209 -18.32 25.89 2.88
N THR A 210 -17.06 26.31 2.71
CA THR A 210 -16.71 27.50 1.91
C THR A 210 -17.06 27.31 0.43
N ILE A 211 -16.79 26.13 -0.13
CA ILE A 211 -17.18 25.81 -1.52
C ILE A 211 -18.71 25.80 -1.66
N LEU A 212 -19.43 25.19 -0.72
CA LEU A 212 -20.88 25.09 -0.76
C LEU A 212 -21.52 26.47 -0.60
N ALA A 213 -21.06 27.30 0.34
CA ALA A 213 -21.53 28.66 0.54
C ALA A 213 -21.34 29.52 -0.72
N ASN A 214 -20.17 29.43 -1.35
CA ASN A 214 -19.89 30.14 -2.61
C ASN A 214 -20.76 29.68 -3.78
N ARG A 215 -21.10 28.38 -3.85
CA ARG A 215 -22.05 27.89 -4.87
C ARG A 215 -23.46 28.43 -4.62
N ILE A 216 -23.95 28.35 -3.39
CA ILE A 216 -25.30 28.81 -3.03
C ILE A 216 -25.45 30.31 -3.32
N ASN A 217 -24.45 31.13 -2.98
CA ASN A 217 -24.48 32.56 -3.24
C ASN A 217 -24.52 32.90 -4.74
N ARG A 218 -23.87 32.11 -5.62
CA ARG A 218 -23.98 32.30 -7.08
C ARG A 218 -25.35 31.93 -7.64
N PHE A 219 -26.08 31.01 -7.01
CA PHE A 219 -27.45 30.69 -7.42
C PHE A 219 -28.44 31.75 -6.91
N ARG A 220 -28.17 32.37 -5.77
CA ARG A 220 -29.08 33.35 -5.14
C ARG A 220 -29.10 34.71 -5.84
N THR A 221 -28.03 35.07 -6.57
CA THR A 221 -27.98 36.32 -7.35
C THR A 221 -28.60 36.21 -8.75
N ARG A 222 -29.22 35.07 -9.11
CA ARG A 222 -29.99 34.99 -10.35
C ARG A 222 -31.23 35.90 -10.25
N PRO A 223 -31.47 36.78 -11.23
CA PRO A 223 -32.56 37.74 -11.17
C PRO A 223 -33.91 37.03 -11.08
N LYS A 224 -34.76 37.47 -10.14
CA LYS A 224 -36.12 36.94 -9.89
C LYS A 224 -37.02 36.92 -11.13
N SER A 225 -36.67 37.66 -12.19
CA SER A 225 -37.41 37.71 -13.46
C SER A 225 -37.36 36.39 -14.26
N MET A 226 -36.35 35.53 -14.07
CA MET A 226 -36.29 34.22 -14.74
C MET A 226 -37.02 33.10 -13.98
N ILE A 227 -37.28 33.27 -12.68
CA ILE A 227 -37.89 32.24 -11.84
C ILE A 227 -39.39 32.08 -12.13
N LYS A 228 -40.08 33.15 -12.57
CA LYS A 228 -41.50 33.07 -12.95
C LYS A 228 -41.77 32.23 -14.21
N ALA A 229 -40.78 32.01 -15.08
CA ALA A 229 -40.97 31.22 -16.30
C ALA A 229 -40.79 29.70 -16.08
N ILE A 230 -39.96 29.30 -15.11
CA ILE A 230 -39.67 27.87 -14.84
C ILE A 230 -40.67 27.29 -13.84
N HIS A 231 -41.20 28.09 -12.92
CA HIS A 231 -42.12 27.62 -11.88
C HIS A 231 -43.52 27.21 -12.40
N LYS A 232 -43.86 27.50 -13.67
CA LYS A 232 -45.15 27.12 -14.27
C LYS A 232 -45.14 25.74 -14.94
N ASN A 233 -43.96 25.14 -15.19
CA ASN A 233 -43.85 23.90 -15.98
C ASN A 233 -43.25 22.68 -15.23
N GLN A 234 -42.89 22.78 -13.95
CA GLN A 234 -42.22 21.67 -13.23
C GLN A 234 -42.86 21.25 -11.89
N LEU A 235 -44.01 21.82 -11.49
CA LEU A 235 -44.62 21.49 -10.20
C LEU A 235 -45.47 20.20 -10.18
N SER A 236 -45.49 19.41 -11.24
CA SER A 236 -46.40 18.26 -11.35
C SER A 236 -45.76 16.87 -11.17
N SER A 237 -44.48 16.74 -10.81
CA SER A 237 -43.92 15.40 -10.60
C SER A 237 -42.63 15.36 -9.76
N LEU A 238 -42.74 15.39 -8.43
CA LEU A 238 -41.68 14.91 -7.53
C LEU A 238 -42.31 14.28 -6.28
N PRO A 239 -42.05 12.99 -5.97
CA PRO A 239 -42.54 12.34 -4.76
C PRO A 239 -41.64 12.69 -3.56
N SER A 240 -42.26 12.98 -2.43
CA SER A 240 -41.59 13.21 -1.14
C SER A 240 -41.08 11.90 -0.56
N ASN A 241 -39.75 11.74 -0.43
CA ASN A 241 -39.18 10.68 0.39
C ASN A 241 -38.39 11.27 1.56
N ASN A 242 -38.78 10.82 2.74
CA ASN A 242 -38.31 11.22 4.05
C ASN A 242 -36.83 10.91 4.25
N MET A 243 -36.06 11.93 4.62
CA MET A 243 -34.65 11.81 4.99
C MET A 243 -34.54 11.50 6.48
N HIS A 244 -34.41 10.22 6.84
CA HIS A 244 -34.08 9.81 8.21
C HIS A 244 -32.62 10.17 8.53
N THR A 245 -32.42 10.99 9.56
CA THR A 245 -31.12 11.37 10.11
C THR A 245 -30.61 10.25 11.00
N ILE A 246 -29.58 9.53 10.55
CA ILE A 246 -28.88 8.53 11.38
C ILE A 246 -27.83 9.28 12.23
N TYR A 247 -28.13 9.46 13.51
CA TYR A 247 -27.15 9.88 14.52
C TYR A 247 -26.14 8.75 14.75
N LYS A 248 -24.85 9.04 14.56
CA LYS A 248 -23.77 8.16 15.04
C LYS A 248 -23.60 8.37 16.54
N GLN A 249 -23.83 7.31 17.33
CA GLN A 249 -23.43 7.25 18.73
C GLN A 249 -21.90 7.14 18.85
N PRO A 250 -21.26 7.82 19.83
CA PRO A 250 -19.86 7.58 20.17
C PRO A 250 -19.72 6.29 20.99
N LEU A 251 -18.91 5.34 20.51
CA LEU A 251 -18.44 4.21 21.31
C LEU A 251 -17.37 4.69 22.29
N TYR A 252 -17.75 4.78 23.57
CA TYR A 252 -16.83 4.90 24.69
C TYR A 252 -16.09 3.56 24.87
N GLY A 253 -14.82 3.53 24.46
CA GLY A 253 -13.88 2.47 24.80
C GLY A 253 -13.19 2.78 26.12
N ASN A 254 -13.59 2.06 27.16
CA ASN A 254 -13.08 2.14 28.52
C ASN A 254 -11.59 1.73 28.57
N VAL A 255 -10.69 2.70 28.76
CA VAL A 255 -9.26 2.43 29.01
C VAL A 255 -9.10 2.21 30.52
N GLY A 256 -8.94 0.94 30.89
CA GLY A 256 -8.58 0.55 32.24
C GLY A 256 -7.19 1.06 32.60
N ASN A 257 -7.16 2.01 33.52
CA ASN A 257 -5.96 2.39 34.26
C ASN A 257 -5.59 1.24 35.21
N SER A 258 -4.42 0.64 35.02
CA SER A 258 -3.72 -0.07 36.07
C SER A 258 -2.37 0.60 36.31
N SER A 259 -2.43 1.59 37.19
CA SER A 259 -1.29 2.11 37.95
C SER A 259 -0.72 0.99 38.84
N MET A 260 0.57 0.66 38.69
CA MET A 260 1.35 0.15 39.80
C MET A 260 2.59 1.01 39.97
N SER A 261 2.56 1.77 41.05
CA SER A 261 3.69 2.50 41.59
C SER A 261 4.36 1.66 42.68
N ALA A 262 5.69 1.62 42.58
CA ALA A 262 6.68 1.72 43.65
C ALA A 262 6.99 0.54 44.60
N SER A 263 8.26 0.58 45.03
CA SER A 263 8.95 -0.10 46.15
C SER A 263 9.45 -1.53 45.90
N SER A 264 10.64 -1.95 46.31
CA SER A 264 11.75 -1.34 47.05
C SER A 264 12.99 -2.25 46.92
N LEU A 265 14.17 -1.67 47.18
CA LEU A 265 15.42 -2.36 47.45
C LEU A 265 15.26 -3.57 48.40
N MET A 266 15.93 -4.68 48.09
CA MET A 266 16.62 -5.46 49.12
C MET A 266 17.82 -6.20 48.53
N ARG A 267 18.95 -5.97 49.20
CA ARG A 267 20.26 -6.56 49.05
C ARG A 267 20.27 -7.85 49.88
N SER A 268 20.61 -8.99 49.28
CA SER A 268 21.12 -10.13 50.05
C SER A 268 22.06 -10.97 49.20
N THR A 269 23.33 -10.86 49.53
CA THR A 269 24.36 -11.89 49.38
C THR A 269 23.88 -13.24 49.94
N VAL A 270 24.23 -14.36 49.30
CA VAL A 270 24.69 -15.61 49.96
C VAL A 270 25.25 -16.57 48.88
N LYS A 271 26.24 -17.32 49.35
CA LYS A 271 27.26 -18.15 48.68
C LYS A 271 26.76 -19.44 48.03
N HIS A 272 27.59 -19.92 47.09
CA HIS A 272 27.93 -21.30 46.71
C HIS A 272 27.03 -22.46 47.17
N GLN A 273 26.66 -23.32 46.22
CA GLN A 273 27.02 -24.74 46.29
C GLN A 273 26.94 -25.42 44.92
N LEU A 274 28.07 -26.03 44.54
CA LEU A 274 28.17 -27.09 43.54
C LEU A 274 27.44 -28.33 44.07
N THR A 275 26.66 -28.98 43.21
CA THR A 275 26.51 -30.44 43.21
C THR A 275 26.16 -30.90 41.81
N ASP A 276 27.10 -31.63 41.21
CA ASP A 276 26.86 -32.63 40.18
C ASP A 276 25.81 -33.64 40.65
N SER A 277 24.84 -33.96 39.79
CA SER A 277 24.35 -35.34 39.72
C SER A 277 23.54 -35.59 38.46
N SER A 278 24.06 -36.53 37.68
CA SER A 278 23.48 -37.23 36.56
C SER A 278 22.35 -38.20 36.99
N ALA A 279 21.19 -38.14 36.33
CA ALA A 279 20.38 -39.32 35.99
C ALA A 279 19.23 -38.96 35.02
N PRO A 280 18.86 -39.86 34.08
CA PRO A 280 17.81 -39.61 33.09
C PRO A 280 16.44 -40.06 33.63
N ILE A 281 15.41 -39.22 33.50
CA ILE A 281 14.02 -39.58 33.86
C ILE A 281 13.15 -39.62 32.60
N GLU A 282 12.97 -40.86 32.16
CA GLU A 282 11.75 -41.53 31.69
C GLU A 282 10.50 -40.70 31.35
N ARG A 283 9.99 -40.97 30.13
CA ARG A 283 8.72 -40.50 29.57
C ARG A 283 7.54 -40.96 30.44
N ARG A 284 6.66 -40.02 30.82
CA ARG A 284 5.25 -40.30 31.09
C ARG A 284 4.37 -39.41 30.22
N MET A 285 3.65 -40.05 29.30
CA MET A 285 2.49 -39.48 28.62
C MET A 285 1.40 -39.26 29.66
N VAL A 286 1.07 -37.99 29.92
CA VAL A 286 -0.13 -37.61 30.65
C VAL A 286 -1.22 -37.34 29.63
N SER A 287 -2.19 -38.26 29.61
CA SER A 287 -3.51 -38.13 29.01
C SER A 287 -4.21 -36.90 29.59
N HIS A 288 -4.45 -35.87 28.77
CA HIS A 288 -5.32 -34.77 29.15
C HIS A 288 -6.74 -35.07 28.67
N ASP A 289 -7.61 -35.32 29.65
CA ASP A 289 -9.05 -35.40 29.50
C ASP A 289 -9.63 -34.10 28.95
N PHE A 290 -10.51 -34.24 27.96
CA PHE A 290 -11.35 -33.18 27.41
C PHE A 290 -12.47 -32.84 28.41
N PRO A 291 -12.67 -31.55 28.78
CA PRO A 291 -13.94 -31.13 29.33
C PRO A 291 -14.96 -30.92 28.21
N SER A 292 -16.11 -31.51 28.45
CA SER A 292 -17.31 -31.61 27.63
C SER A 292 -18.01 -30.28 27.34
N LEU A 293 -18.76 -30.33 26.24
CA LEU A 293 -19.71 -29.36 25.72
C LEU A 293 -20.62 -28.74 26.78
N ASN A 294 -20.71 -27.40 26.77
CA ASN A 294 -21.93 -26.67 27.09
C ASN A 294 -22.40 -25.95 25.82
N THR A 295 -23.18 -26.65 25.01
CA THR A 295 -23.92 -26.13 23.86
C THR A 295 -25.20 -25.44 24.33
N SER A 296 -25.09 -24.19 24.79
CA SER A 296 -26.25 -23.30 24.85
C SER A 296 -26.55 -22.78 23.44
N SER A 297 -27.50 -23.47 22.81
CA SER A 297 -28.16 -23.09 21.56
C SER A 297 -28.73 -21.67 21.65
N ALA A 298 -28.01 -20.71 21.07
CA ALA A 298 -28.53 -19.39 20.73
C ALA A 298 -28.43 -19.26 19.21
N ARG A 299 -29.58 -19.36 18.57
CA ARG A 299 -29.84 -19.25 17.13
C ARG A 299 -29.73 -17.77 16.71
N PRO A 300 -28.78 -17.36 15.85
CA PRO A 300 -28.92 -16.13 15.09
C PRO A 300 -29.37 -16.49 13.68
N SER A 301 -30.67 -16.32 13.43
CA SER A 301 -31.21 -16.23 12.08
C SER A 301 -30.75 -14.91 11.45
N ASN A 302 -29.54 -14.91 10.88
CA ASN A 302 -29.15 -13.90 9.91
C ASN A 302 -28.92 -14.63 8.60
N LEU A 303 -29.87 -14.44 7.68
CA LEU A 303 -29.67 -14.72 6.26
C LEU A 303 -28.36 -14.03 5.85
N GLU A 304 -27.32 -14.83 5.65
CA GLU A 304 -26.18 -14.47 4.83
C GLU A 304 -26.73 -14.20 3.43
N SER A 305 -27.02 -12.93 3.14
CA SER A 305 -27.06 -12.49 1.77
C SER A 305 -25.67 -12.75 1.22
N ASN A 306 -25.54 -13.80 0.40
CA ASN A 306 -24.38 -14.06 -0.42
C ASN A 306 -24.17 -12.87 -1.36
N TYR A 307 -23.60 -11.79 -0.83
CA TYR A 307 -23.08 -10.69 -1.60
C TYR A 307 -21.86 -11.26 -2.30
N VAL A 308 -22.08 -11.77 -3.51
CA VAL A 308 -21.04 -12.10 -4.46
C VAL A 308 -20.25 -10.82 -4.67
N THR A 309 -19.21 -10.62 -3.87
CA THR A 309 -18.23 -9.57 -4.07
C THR A 309 -17.53 -9.90 -5.37
N ARG A 310 -18.08 -9.38 -6.47
CA ARG A 310 -17.50 -9.43 -7.80
C ARG A 310 -16.18 -8.65 -7.72
N LYS A 311 -15.10 -9.34 -7.35
CA LYS A 311 -13.74 -8.81 -7.32
C LYS A 311 -13.45 -8.31 -8.74
N ARG A 312 -13.56 -7.01 -8.96
CA ARG A 312 -13.11 -6.38 -10.20
C ARG A 312 -11.59 -6.51 -10.22
N TYR A 313 -11.11 -7.49 -10.97
CA TYR A 313 -9.68 -7.64 -11.25
C TYR A 313 -9.16 -6.30 -11.80
N ASN A 314 -8.14 -5.75 -11.15
CA ASN A 314 -7.53 -4.48 -11.55
C ASN A 314 -7.11 -4.59 -13.02
N SER A 315 -7.59 -3.66 -13.85
CA SER A 315 -7.31 -3.61 -15.30
C SER A 315 -5.82 -3.60 -15.66
N LEU A 316 -4.94 -3.25 -14.71
CA LEU A 316 -3.49 -3.24 -14.90
C LEU A 316 -2.86 -4.63 -15.08
N THR A 317 -3.30 -5.65 -14.33
CA THR A 317 -2.76 -7.01 -14.52
C THR A 317 -3.25 -7.62 -15.83
N ILE A 318 -4.47 -7.28 -16.24
CA ILE A 318 -5.00 -7.64 -17.56
C ILE A 318 -4.22 -6.93 -18.66
N TRP A 319 -3.89 -5.64 -18.48
CA TRP A 319 -3.16 -4.85 -19.47
C TRP A 319 -1.69 -5.26 -19.61
N LEU A 320 -0.97 -5.47 -18.50
CA LEU A 320 0.38 -6.04 -18.55
C LEU A 320 0.33 -7.46 -19.14
N GLY A 321 -0.65 -8.28 -18.71
CA GLY A 321 -0.85 -9.63 -19.24
C GLY A 321 -1.00 -9.64 -20.76
N THR A 322 -1.77 -8.72 -21.34
CA THR A 322 -1.99 -8.66 -22.80
C THR A 322 -0.74 -8.30 -23.60
N VAL A 323 0.12 -7.42 -23.09
CA VAL A 323 1.35 -7.04 -23.83
C VAL A 323 2.36 -8.19 -23.76
N TRP A 324 2.52 -8.81 -22.59
CA TRP A 324 3.42 -9.95 -22.42
C TRP A 324 2.92 -11.21 -23.15
N SER A 325 1.60 -11.44 -23.21
CA SER A 325 1.06 -12.56 -23.99
C SER A 325 1.31 -12.37 -25.50
N LEU A 326 1.25 -11.12 -25.99
CA LEU A 326 1.50 -10.83 -27.39
C LEU A 326 2.98 -11.06 -27.77
N THR A 327 3.93 -10.71 -26.90
CA THR A 327 5.35 -10.96 -27.14
C THR A 327 5.68 -12.45 -27.11
N ILE A 328 5.11 -13.20 -26.18
CA ILE A 328 5.28 -14.67 -26.12
C ILE A 328 4.68 -15.35 -27.36
N LEU A 329 3.49 -14.92 -27.79
CA LEU A 329 2.84 -15.43 -28.99
C LEU A 329 3.67 -15.13 -30.24
N SER A 330 4.12 -13.89 -30.40
CA SER A 330 4.98 -13.48 -31.53
C SER A 330 6.29 -14.25 -31.56
N SER A 331 6.94 -14.42 -30.41
CA SER A 331 8.17 -15.21 -30.29
C SER A 331 7.94 -16.69 -30.61
N SER A 332 6.78 -17.26 -30.23
CA SER A 332 6.45 -18.66 -30.52
C SER A 332 6.22 -18.88 -32.02
N ILE A 333 5.50 -17.98 -32.69
CA ILE A 333 5.30 -18.03 -34.15
C ILE A 333 6.63 -17.96 -34.89
N LEU A 334 7.54 -17.07 -34.47
CA LEU A 334 8.86 -16.97 -35.08
C LEU A 334 9.68 -18.25 -34.88
N GLY A 335 9.61 -18.87 -33.69
CA GLY A 335 10.25 -20.17 -33.41
C GLY A 335 9.74 -21.30 -34.31
N ILE A 336 8.43 -21.36 -34.56
CA ILE A 336 7.81 -22.33 -35.48
C ILE A 336 8.31 -22.13 -36.92
N LEU A 337 8.39 -20.87 -37.39
CA LEU A 337 8.90 -20.57 -38.74
C LEU A 337 10.37 -20.99 -38.91
N ILE A 338 11.22 -20.71 -37.93
CA ILE A 338 12.64 -21.08 -37.95
C ILE A 338 12.81 -22.60 -37.94
N THR A 339 12.05 -23.31 -37.10
CA THR A 339 12.12 -24.79 -37.03
C THR A 339 11.66 -25.45 -38.32
N LEU A 340 10.58 -24.96 -38.95
CA LEU A 340 10.13 -25.42 -40.28
C LEU A 340 11.17 -25.15 -41.38
N TYR A 341 11.82 -23.99 -41.33
CA TYR A 341 12.90 -23.65 -42.27
C TYR A 341 14.09 -24.61 -42.13
N VAL A 342 14.56 -24.87 -40.91
CA VAL A 342 15.65 -25.81 -40.67
C VAL A 342 15.26 -27.24 -41.07
N GLN A 343 14.03 -27.66 -40.76
CA GLN A 343 13.51 -28.97 -41.14
C GLN A 343 13.48 -29.16 -42.66
N THR A 344 12.97 -28.20 -43.42
CA THR A 344 12.94 -28.27 -44.89
C THR A 344 14.35 -28.26 -45.49
N PHE A 345 15.26 -27.46 -44.94
CA PHE A 345 16.67 -27.46 -45.36
C PHE A 345 17.35 -28.81 -45.11
N LEU A 346 17.13 -29.43 -43.95
CA LEU A 346 17.69 -30.75 -43.63
C LEU A 346 17.09 -31.85 -44.51
N LEU A 347 15.79 -31.79 -44.82
CA LEU A 347 15.16 -32.71 -45.76
C LEU A 347 15.77 -32.57 -47.16
N MET A 348 15.95 -31.33 -47.64
CA MET A 348 16.60 -31.07 -48.93
C MET A 348 18.03 -31.62 -48.96
N LYS A 349 18.83 -31.37 -47.91
CA LYS A 349 20.20 -31.90 -47.80
C LYS A 349 20.28 -33.41 -47.60
N SER A 350 19.24 -34.03 -47.06
CA SER A 350 19.18 -35.49 -46.94
C SER A 350 19.05 -36.18 -48.30
N CYS A 351 18.39 -35.55 -49.28
CA CYS A 351 18.27 -36.06 -50.64
C CYS A 351 19.61 -36.02 -51.40
N GLU A 352 20.52 -35.11 -51.04
CA GLU A 352 21.86 -35.02 -51.64
C GLU A 352 22.83 -36.11 -51.12
N GLY A 353 22.43 -36.91 -50.12
CA GLY A 353 23.29 -37.95 -49.53
C GLY A 353 24.45 -37.42 -48.66
N ALA A 354 24.49 -36.11 -48.40
CA ALA A 354 25.53 -35.45 -47.61
C ALA A 354 25.44 -35.77 -46.10
N LEU A 355 24.26 -36.15 -45.60
CA LEU A 355 24.08 -36.54 -44.19
C LEU A 355 24.30 -38.04 -43.98
N ARG A 356 25.16 -38.40 -43.02
CA ARG A 356 25.33 -39.78 -42.55
C ARG A 356 24.01 -40.33 -41.99
N LYS A 357 23.53 -41.44 -42.56
CA LYS A 357 22.25 -42.11 -42.22
C LYS A 357 22.04 -42.40 -40.74
N ALA A 358 23.11 -42.56 -39.95
CA ALA A 358 23.02 -43.00 -38.55
C ALA A 358 22.32 -41.99 -37.61
N ASN A 359 22.34 -40.68 -37.91
CA ASN A 359 21.82 -39.66 -36.99
C ASN A 359 20.60 -38.88 -37.50
N GLN A 360 20.11 -39.18 -38.70
CA GLN A 360 19.05 -38.39 -39.34
C GLN A 360 17.70 -38.49 -38.60
N ALA A 361 17.33 -39.70 -38.15
CA ALA A 361 16.09 -39.92 -37.42
C ALA A 361 16.06 -39.19 -36.07
N LEU A 362 17.20 -39.14 -35.37
CA LEU A 362 17.34 -38.47 -34.08
C LEU A 362 17.23 -36.95 -34.22
N VAL A 363 17.84 -36.36 -35.26
CA VAL A 363 17.74 -34.92 -35.55
C VAL A 363 16.30 -34.52 -35.91
N ILE A 364 15.62 -35.32 -36.74
CA ILE A 364 14.20 -35.08 -37.09
C ILE A 364 13.32 -35.18 -35.84
N CYS A 365 13.53 -36.18 -34.98
CA CYS A 365 12.78 -36.34 -33.74
C CYS A 365 12.96 -35.14 -32.79
N HIS A 366 14.18 -34.63 -32.64
CA HIS A 366 14.44 -33.43 -31.85
C HIS A 366 13.76 -32.17 -32.42
N LEU A 367 13.78 -31.99 -33.74
CA LEU A 367 13.11 -30.85 -34.38
C LEU A 367 11.59 -30.90 -34.21
N VAL A 368 10.99 -32.10 -34.28
CA VAL A 368 9.56 -32.30 -33.99
C VAL A 368 9.27 -31.98 -32.53
N ALA A 369 10.09 -32.43 -31.59
CA ALA A 369 9.90 -32.11 -30.16
C ALA A 369 9.96 -30.59 -29.90
N VAL A 370 10.92 -29.89 -30.51
CA VAL A 370 11.03 -28.43 -30.40
C VAL A 370 9.79 -27.74 -31.00
N ALA A 371 9.30 -28.19 -32.16
CA ALA A 371 8.08 -27.65 -32.77
C ALA A 371 6.85 -27.83 -31.86
N VAL A 372 6.70 -29.00 -31.21
CA VAL A 372 5.62 -29.27 -30.25
C VAL A 372 5.70 -28.35 -29.03
N THR A 373 6.90 -28.04 -28.53
CA THR A 373 7.05 -27.09 -27.41
C THR A 373 6.59 -25.68 -27.77
N PHE A 374 6.90 -25.19 -28.98
CA PHE A 374 6.43 -23.88 -29.43
C PHE A 374 4.92 -23.84 -29.73
N LEU A 375 4.35 -24.95 -30.19
CA LEU A 375 2.89 -25.08 -30.32
C LEU A 375 2.21 -25.05 -28.95
N GLY A 376 2.76 -25.76 -27.97
CA GLY A 376 2.26 -25.78 -26.59
C GLY A 376 2.35 -24.43 -25.88
N SER A 377 3.32 -23.57 -26.23
CA SER A 377 3.40 -22.21 -25.69
C SER A 377 2.48 -21.19 -26.39
N SER A 378 1.90 -21.56 -27.54
CA SER A 378 1.00 -20.71 -28.33
C SER A 378 -0.49 -20.98 -28.07
N LEU A 379 -0.82 -22.14 -27.51
CA LEU A 379 -2.15 -22.55 -27.03
C LEU A 379 -2.37 -22.01 -25.61
#